data_AF-A0AAD9UNX4-F1
#
_entry.id   AF-A0AAD9UNX4-F1
#
_cell.length_a   1.000
_cell.length_b   1.000
_cell.length_c   1.000
_cell.angle_alpha   90.00
_cell.angle_beta   90.00
_cell.angle_gamma   90.00
#
_symmetry.space_group_name_H-M   'P 1'
#
loop_
_entity.id
_entity.type
_entity.pdbx_description
1 polymer ?
#
loop_
_entity_poly.entity_id
_entity_poly.type
_entity_poly.pdbx_seq_one_letter_code
_entity_poly.pdbx_strand_id
1 'polypeptide(L)'
;MILNLKWKPSMPNYKMYHYNFNHPDAVYHLSKAILKKNYNLDLQLPCACTGLCSDEEDKSEFVDRFLAPCIPNRADYIHYLADLLNNPYPEMEGQNKVENYNPLQPVFKNSMLKILDIGTGANVIYPLLGNAEYKWKFVATDISPEALQVAHANISLNGLTQEIELRQQYNHLAMFSGVMKSHERFMASICNPPFHHSLHQINSNPKVSTLGRKEELLFTHFNTSVTYSSQYMDQNHKQPLVLGHLGYTFTANPLDHGELAFIEIMFSESRFYAHNVVWFTSLVARATTLKRIKNTIHSHMRMYQMDNKKQVEFIDAVLGQGGETKVPCIQVENMHVSQFRVFVLGRKKLVRWLICWSFMNTRQCHRALYQQRQHYNNHNV
;
A
#
# COMPACT_ATOMS: atom_id res chain seq x y z
N MET A 1 4.11 -43.86 6.23
CA MET A 1 5.44 -43.58 5.63
C MET A 1 5.93 -42.24 6.15
N ILE A 2 6.97 -42.25 6.98
CA ILE A 2 7.59 -41.05 7.56
C ILE A 2 8.46 -40.41 6.48
N LEU A 3 8.18 -39.16 6.10
CA LEU A 3 8.99 -38.42 5.14
C LEU A 3 10.38 -38.15 5.75
N ASN A 4 11.36 -38.90 5.26
CA ASN A 4 12.75 -38.84 5.70
C ASN A 4 13.42 -37.58 5.11
N LEU A 5 13.54 -36.51 5.90
CA LEU A 5 14.14 -35.22 5.54
C LEU A 5 15.69 -35.23 5.42
N LYS A 6 16.28 -36.36 5.03
CA LYS A 6 17.75 -36.55 5.02
C LYS A 6 18.39 -36.60 3.62
N TRP A 7 17.78 -35.97 2.63
CA TRP A 7 18.46 -35.65 1.37
C TRP A 7 18.58 -34.14 1.22
N LYS A 8 19.59 -33.56 1.88
CA LYS A 8 20.26 -32.37 1.35
C LYS A 8 21.49 -32.89 0.61
N PRO A 9 21.61 -32.73 -0.71
CA PRO A 9 22.88 -33.03 -1.38
C PRO A 9 23.98 -32.23 -0.67
N SER A 10 25.08 -32.89 -0.31
CA SER A 10 26.22 -32.24 0.33
C SER A 10 26.82 -31.26 -0.67
N MET A 11 26.58 -29.96 -0.45
CA MET A 11 27.36 -28.95 -1.17
C MET A 11 28.80 -29.00 -0.64
N PRO A 12 29.80 -28.92 -1.52
CA PRO A 12 31.19 -28.82 -1.09
C PRO A 12 31.38 -27.62 -0.15
N ASN A 13 32.16 -27.78 0.93
CA ASN A 13 32.36 -26.73 1.95
C ASN A 13 32.84 -25.39 1.36
N TYR A 14 33.59 -25.42 0.24
CA TYR A 14 34.06 -24.21 -0.45
C TYR A 14 32.96 -23.45 -1.22
N LYS A 15 31.76 -24.02 -1.37
CA LYS A 15 30.57 -23.38 -1.96
C LYS A 15 29.50 -23.05 -0.92
N MET A 16 29.72 -23.37 0.36
CA MET A 16 28.81 -23.03 1.45
C MET A 16 29.03 -21.59 1.92
N TYR A 17 28.64 -20.62 1.09
CA TYR A 17 28.48 -19.25 1.55
C TYR A 17 27.22 -19.18 2.41
N HIS A 18 27.39 -19.17 3.73
CA HIS A 18 26.29 -18.92 4.65
C HIS A 18 26.06 -17.42 4.78
N TYR A 19 24.87 -16.97 4.40
CA TYR A 19 24.48 -15.58 4.61
C TYR A 19 24.07 -15.36 6.06
N ASN A 20 24.79 -14.50 6.78
CA ASN A 20 24.53 -14.21 8.18
C ASN A 20 23.46 -13.14 8.34
N PHE A 21 22.20 -13.56 8.57
CA PHE A 21 21.07 -12.66 8.82
C PHE A 21 21.12 -11.94 10.19
N ASN A 22 22.09 -12.26 11.05
CA ASN A 22 22.31 -11.49 12.28
C ASN A 22 23.12 -10.21 12.03
N HIS A 23 23.77 -10.06 10.86
CA HIS A 23 24.44 -8.80 10.52
C HIS A 23 23.37 -7.71 10.31
N PRO A 24 23.55 -6.50 10.88
CA PRO A 24 22.53 -5.46 10.85
C PRO A 24 22.16 -5.00 9.43
N ASP A 25 23.13 -5.00 8.50
CA ASP A 25 22.91 -4.67 7.08
C ASP A 25 22.62 -5.91 6.20
N ALA A 26 22.44 -7.10 6.77
CA ALA A 26 22.23 -8.32 6.00
C ALA A 26 21.01 -8.21 5.08
N VAL A 27 19.89 -7.71 5.60
CA VAL A 27 18.67 -7.55 4.79
C VAL A 27 18.92 -6.53 3.67
N TYR A 28 19.57 -5.40 3.98
CA TYR A 28 19.88 -4.37 2.99
C TYR A 28 20.73 -4.90 1.83
N HIS A 29 21.88 -5.54 2.09
CA HIS A 29 22.75 -6.02 1.01
C HIS A 29 22.10 -7.11 0.17
N LEU A 30 21.35 -8.02 0.80
CA LEU A 30 20.62 -9.05 0.06
C LEU A 30 19.54 -8.41 -0.83
N SER A 31 18.82 -7.42 -0.30
CA SER A 31 17.80 -6.70 -1.05
C SER A 31 18.39 -5.91 -2.21
N LYS A 32 19.51 -5.21 -2.01
CA LYS A 32 20.26 -4.53 -3.08
C LYS A 32 20.69 -5.51 -4.17
N ALA A 33 21.23 -6.68 -3.80
CA ALA A 33 21.65 -7.70 -4.76
C ALA A 33 20.47 -8.29 -5.55
N ILE A 34 19.33 -8.58 -4.89
CA ILE A 34 18.11 -9.07 -5.56
C ILE A 34 17.57 -8.01 -6.53
N LEU A 35 17.45 -6.75 -6.09
CA LEU A 35 16.97 -5.65 -6.92
C LEU A 35 17.82 -5.49 -8.18
N LYS A 36 19.15 -5.45 -8.02
CA LYS A 36 20.05 -5.29 -9.17
C LYS A 36 19.95 -6.47 -10.13
N LYS A 37 19.97 -7.69 -9.61
CA LYS A 37 19.99 -8.91 -10.44
C LYS A 37 18.66 -9.18 -11.16
N ASN A 38 17.54 -8.96 -10.49
CA ASN A 38 16.23 -9.40 -10.98
C ASN A 38 15.41 -8.28 -11.62
N TYR A 39 15.64 -7.04 -11.21
CA TYR A 39 14.85 -5.89 -11.64
C TYR A 39 15.69 -4.79 -12.32
N ASN A 40 17.02 -4.94 -12.34
CA ASN A 40 17.97 -3.90 -12.75
C ASN A 40 17.73 -2.57 -12.01
N LEU A 41 17.38 -2.66 -10.72
CA LEU A 41 17.17 -1.51 -9.85
C LEU A 41 18.34 -1.37 -8.89
N ASP A 42 18.78 -0.14 -8.69
CA ASP A 42 19.80 0.22 -7.71
C ASP A 42 19.12 0.78 -6.45
N LEU A 43 19.61 0.36 -5.27
CA LEU A 43 19.10 0.81 -3.97
C LEU A 43 20.26 1.23 -3.09
N GLN A 44 20.12 2.41 -2.48
CA GLN A 44 21.06 2.94 -1.50
C GLN A 44 20.33 3.34 -0.23
N LEU A 45 20.76 2.76 0.88
CA LEU A 45 20.39 3.16 2.23
C LEU A 45 21.67 3.38 3.03
N PRO A 46 21.66 4.28 4.04
CA PRO A 46 22.76 4.37 5.00
C PRO A 46 23.03 3.00 5.63
N CYS A 47 24.27 2.53 5.55
CA CYS A 47 24.72 1.25 6.12
C CYS A 47 25.97 1.45 6.98
N ALA A 48 26.25 0.54 7.90
CA ALA A 48 27.39 0.68 8.82
C ALA A 48 28.67 -0.01 8.34
N CYS A 49 28.73 -0.42 7.07
CA CYS A 49 29.92 -1.08 6.52
C CYS A 49 31.04 -0.05 6.32
N THR A 50 32.15 -0.23 7.02
CA THR A 50 33.37 0.56 6.83
C THR A 50 34.07 0.18 5.51
N GLY A 51 34.34 1.17 4.64
CA GLY A 51 35.26 1.08 3.50
C GLY A 51 34.84 0.22 2.29
N LEU A 52 33.74 -0.56 2.35
CA LEU A 52 33.22 -1.33 1.20
C LEU A 52 31.97 -0.72 0.55
N CYS A 53 31.29 0.19 1.25
CA CYS A 53 30.01 0.78 0.81
C CYS A 53 29.99 2.31 0.83
N SER A 54 31.01 2.94 1.43
CA SER A 54 31.24 4.38 1.42
C SER A 54 32.72 4.62 1.18
N ASP A 55 33.05 5.49 0.22
CA ASP A 55 34.42 5.93 -0.05
C ASP A 55 34.93 6.93 1.01
N GLU A 56 34.16 7.19 2.06
CA GLU A 56 34.52 8.15 3.10
C GLU A 56 34.64 7.46 4.47
N GLU A 57 35.76 7.76 5.13
CA GLU A 57 36.12 7.37 6.49
C GLU A 57 35.27 8.10 7.54
N ASP A 58 33.93 8.01 7.50
CA ASP A 58 33.11 8.58 8.56
C ASP A 58 32.69 7.49 9.56
N LYS A 59 33.51 7.34 10.60
CA LYS A 59 33.27 6.48 11.76
C LYS A 59 32.33 7.21 12.73
N SER A 60 31.02 7.14 12.52
CA SER A 60 30.05 7.46 13.56
C SER A 60 29.43 6.17 14.11
N GLU A 61 29.49 6.02 15.44
CA GLU A 61 29.15 4.80 16.16
C GLU A 61 27.63 4.49 16.18
N PHE A 62 26.80 5.31 15.54
CA PHE A 62 25.37 5.05 15.30
C PHE A 62 24.92 5.80 14.04
N VAL A 63 25.01 5.16 12.88
CA VAL A 63 24.30 5.63 11.68
C VAL A 63 22.82 5.32 11.88
N ASP A 64 21.98 6.34 11.95
CA ASP A 64 20.52 6.21 12.02
C ASP A 64 20.01 5.46 10.77
N ARG A 65 19.34 4.31 10.96
CA ARG A 65 19.05 3.36 9.87
C ARG A 65 17.58 3.34 9.52
N PHE A 66 17.33 3.35 8.21
CA PHE A 66 16.00 3.12 7.65
C PHE A 66 15.70 1.63 7.52
N LEU A 67 14.41 1.29 7.49
CA LEU A 67 13.97 -0.09 7.32
C LEU A 67 14.36 -0.65 5.94
N ALA A 68 15.18 -1.70 5.95
CA ALA A 68 15.52 -2.43 4.72
C ALA A 68 14.33 -3.30 4.26
N PRO A 69 13.93 -3.25 2.97
CA PRO A 69 12.77 -4.00 2.50
C PRO A 69 13.13 -5.47 2.23
N CYS A 70 12.32 -6.42 2.70
CA CYS A 70 12.43 -7.83 2.29
C CYS A 70 11.78 -8.04 0.91
N ILE A 71 12.58 -8.00 -0.17
CA ILE A 71 12.10 -7.90 -1.56
C ILE A 71 11.02 -8.92 -1.94
N PRO A 72 11.15 -10.24 -1.65
CA PRO A 72 10.14 -11.20 -2.08
C PRO A 72 8.74 -10.89 -1.53
N ASN A 73 8.63 -10.46 -0.27
CA ASN A 73 7.35 -10.10 0.33
C ASN A 73 6.76 -8.81 -0.27
N ARG A 74 7.61 -7.88 -0.73
CA ARG A 74 7.17 -6.63 -1.36
C ARG A 74 6.71 -6.88 -2.80
N ALA A 75 7.42 -7.73 -3.53
CA ALA A 75 7.02 -8.18 -4.86
C ALA A 75 5.69 -8.95 -4.81
N ASP A 76 5.51 -9.86 -3.84
CA ASP A 76 4.25 -10.61 -3.67
C ASP A 76 3.04 -9.64 -3.55
N TYR A 77 3.15 -8.53 -2.78
CA TYR A 77 2.10 -7.50 -2.72
C TYR A 77 1.83 -6.90 -4.10
N ILE A 78 2.85 -6.41 -4.80
CA ILE A 78 2.70 -5.80 -6.14
C ILE A 78 1.99 -6.76 -7.11
N HIS A 79 2.35 -8.05 -7.11
CA HIS A 79 1.70 -9.05 -7.95
C HIS A 79 0.24 -9.33 -7.54
N TYR A 80 -0.07 -9.49 -6.25
CA TYR A 80 -1.46 -9.65 -5.79
C TYR A 80 -2.32 -8.42 -6.11
N LEU A 81 -1.74 -7.22 -6.04
CA LEU A 81 -2.44 -6.02 -6.44
C LEU A 81 -2.69 -6.00 -7.95
N ALA A 82 -1.73 -6.45 -8.76
CA ALA A 82 -1.95 -6.61 -10.19
C ALA A 82 -3.10 -7.59 -10.43
N ASP A 83 -3.12 -8.76 -9.78
CA ASP A 83 -4.23 -9.72 -9.91
C ASP A 83 -5.59 -9.11 -9.54
N LEU A 84 -5.65 -8.32 -8.46
CA LEU A 84 -6.85 -7.60 -8.06
C LEU A 84 -7.34 -6.60 -9.12
N LEU A 85 -6.42 -5.84 -9.72
CA LEU A 85 -6.73 -4.87 -10.76
C LEU A 85 -7.11 -5.55 -12.09
N ASN A 86 -6.59 -6.76 -12.31
CA ASN A 86 -6.82 -7.57 -13.50
C ASN A 86 -8.18 -8.26 -13.50
N ASN A 87 -8.60 -8.73 -12.33
CA ASN A 87 -9.81 -9.51 -12.17
C ASN A 87 -10.73 -8.86 -11.12
N PRO A 88 -11.44 -7.77 -11.47
CA PRO A 88 -12.36 -7.11 -10.55
C PRO A 88 -13.59 -8.00 -10.21
N TYR A 89 -13.83 -9.08 -10.97
CA TYR A 89 -14.91 -10.01 -10.70
C TYR A 89 -14.51 -11.01 -9.61
N PRO A 90 -15.33 -11.21 -8.56
CA PRO A 90 -15.13 -12.35 -7.68
C PRO A 90 -15.27 -13.63 -8.52
N GLU A 91 -14.33 -14.57 -8.38
CA GLU A 91 -14.58 -15.94 -8.82
C GLU A 91 -15.82 -16.43 -8.07
N MET A 92 -16.95 -16.53 -8.78
CA MET A 92 -18.16 -17.09 -8.20
C MET A 92 -18.03 -18.62 -8.29
N GLU A 93 -17.88 -19.28 -7.14
CA GLU A 93 -18.01 -20.74 -7.08
C GLU A 93 -19.40 -21.14 -7.60
N GLY A 94 -19.44 -21.88 -8.71
CA GLY A 94 -20.64 -22.59 -9.15
C GLY A 94 -21.59 -21.90 -10.14
N GLN A 95 -21.18 -20.82 -10.83
CA GLN A 95 -21.95 -20.32 -11.99
C GLN A 95 -21.16 -20.45 -13.29
N ASN A 96 -21.85 -20.96 -14.31
CA ASN A 96 -21.33 -21.18 -15.66
C ASN A 96 -20.54 -19.95 -16.13
N LYS A 97 -19.31 -20.18 -16.59
CA LYS A 97 -18.51 -19.19 -17.32
C LYS A 97 -19.44 -18.51 -18.33
N VAL A 98 -19.62 -17.19 -18.19
CA VAL A 98 -20.36 -16.41 -19.18
C VAL A 98 -19.69 -16.69 -20.53
N GLU A 99 -20.39 -17.38 -21.44
CA GLU A 99 -19.80 -17.90 -22.69
C GLU A 99 -19.33 -16.79 -23.64
N ASN A 100 -19.66 -15.53 -23.34
CA ASN A 100 -19.18 -14.33 -24.01
C ASN A 100 -18.35 -13.40 -23.10
N TYR A 101 -17.73 -13.92 -22.03
CA TYR A 101 -16.64 -13.22 -21.35
C TYR A 101 -15.40 -13.38 -22.22
N ASN A 102 -15.11 -12.38 -23.04
CA ASN A 102 -13.77 -12.24 -23.59
C ASN A 102 -12.94 -11.69 -22.42
N PRO A 103 -12.09 -12.49 -21.73
CA PRO A 103 -11.16 -11.91 -20.76
C PRO A 103 -10.37 -10.91 -21.57
N LEU A 104 -10.60 -9.62 -21.34
CA LEU A 104 -9.79 -8.56 -21.93
C LEU A 104 -8.34 -9.02 -21.73
N GLN A 105 -7.65 -9.31 -22.86
CA GLN A 105 -6.31 -9.88 -22.93
C GLN A 105 -5.43 -9.37 -21.79
N PRO A 106 -4.55 -10.14 -21.14
CA PRO A 106 -3.90 -9.77 -19.87
C PRO A 106 -3.31 -8.34 -19.88
N VAL A 107 -4.11 -7.33 -19.46
CA VAL A 107 -3.94 -5.93 -19.91
C VAL A 107 -2.93 -5.11 -19.09
N PHE A 108 -2.06 -5.74 -18.32
CA PHE A 108 -1.42 -5.03 -17.20
C PHE A 108 0.09 -4.94 -17.26
N LYS A 109 0.72 -5.51 -18.29
CA LYS A 109 2.01 -4.98 -18.72
C LYS A 109 1.75 -3.74 -19.59
N ASN A 110 2.30 -2.60 -19.17
CA ASN A 110 2.28 -1.31 -19.90
C ASN A 110 1.00 -0.47 -19.82
N SER A 111 0.10 -0.71 -18.86
CA SER A 111 -0.86 0.32 -18.47
C SER A 111 -0.18 1.23 -17.45
N MET A 112 0.10 2.50 -17.80
CA MET A 112 0.63 3.50 -16.85
C MET A 112 -0.43 3.85 -15.79
N LEU A 113 -0.78 2.87 -14.95
CA LEU A 113 -1.72 3.04 -13.85
C LEU A 113 -1.08 3.93 -12.79
N LYS A 114 -1.87 4.84 -12.22
CA LYS A 114 -1.43 5.68 -11.12
C LYS A 114 -1.81 5.04 -9.79
N ILE A 115 -0.84 4.80 -8.93
CA ILE A 115 -0.99 4.17 -7.61
C ILE A 115 -0.53 5.15 -6.53
N LEU A 116 -1.17 5.12 -5.36
CA LEU A 116 -0.77 5.91 -4.20
C LEU A 116 -0.07 5.01 -3.18
N ASP A 117 1.14 5.33 -2.78
CA ASP A 117 1.87 4.62 -1.72
C ASP A 117 1.87 5.43 -0.42
N ILE A 118 1.36 4.84 0.66
CA ILE A 118 1.24 5.47 1.99
C ILE A 118 2.33 4.93 2.92
N GLY A 119 3.27 5.80 3.29
CA GLY A 119 4.46 5.43 4.07
C GLY A 119 5.48 4.69 3.20
N THR A 120 5.96 5.36 2.15
CA THR A 120 6.87 4.76 1.16
C THR A 120 8.25 4.42 1.74
N GLY A 121 8.64 5.11 2.82
CA GLY A 121 9.93 4.98 3.46
C GLY A 121 11.09 5.44 2.57
N ALA A 122 12.29 5.50 3.14
CA ALA A 122 13.51 5.88 2.40
C ALA A 122 13.83 4.94 1.23
N ASN A 123 13.37 3.69 1.29
CA ASN A 123 13.66 2.67 0.31
C ASN A 123 12.74 2.71 -0.93
N VAL A 124 11.60 3.41 -0.86
CA VAL A 124 10.65 3.61 -1.98
C VAL A 124 10.30 2.31 -2.74
N ILE A 125 10.23 1.19 -2.01
CA ILE A 125 10.28 -0.14 -2.64
C ILE A 125 9.06 -0.48 -3.49
N TYR A 126 7.85 -0.09 -3.07
CA TYR A 126 6.63 -0.39 -3.81
C TYR A 126 6.58 0.37 -5.14
N PRO A 127 6.88 1.69 -5.18
CA PRO A 127 7.01 2.41 -6.44
C PRO A 127 8.07 1.82 -7.38
N LEU A 128 9.26 1.49 -6.87
CA LEU A 128 10.33 0.92 -7.69
C LEU A 128 9.92 -0.43 -8.32
N LEU A 129 9.40 -1.36 -7.51
CA LEU A 129 8.97 -2.67 -8.00
C LEU A 129 7.76 -2.59 -8.94
N GLY A 130 6.77 -1.75 -8.60
CA GLY A 130 5.58 -1.55 -9.43
C GLY A 130 5.92 -0.95 -10.80
N ASN A 131 6.87 -0.03 -10.85
CA ASN A 131 7.37 0.50 -12.11
C ASN A 131 8.17 -0.54 -12.90
N ALA A 132 9.07 -1.27 -12.26
CA ALA A 132 9.90 -2.28 -12.94
C ALA A 132 9.06 -3.41 -13.56
N GLU A 133 8.07 -3.93 -12.83
CA GLU A 133 7.24 -5.06 -13.26
C GLU A 133 6.10 -4.65 -14.20
N TYR A 134 5.46 -3.51 -13.94
CA TYR A 134 4.17 -3.16 -14.56
C TYR A 134 4.12 -1.76 -15.19
N LYS A 135 5.20 -0.97 -15.08
CA LYS A 135 5.27 0.43 -15.57
C LYS A 135 4.22 1.33 -14.91
N TRP A 136 3.85 1.03 -13.67
CA TRP A 136 2.97 1.90 -12.89
C TRP A 136 3.67 3.21 -12.53
N LYS A 137 2.86 4.26 -12.47
CA LYS A 137 3.21 5.57 -11.91
C LYS A 137 2.78 5.63 -10.45
N PHE A 138 3.53 6.36 -9.65
CA PHE A 138 3.27 6.49 -8.23
C PHE A 138 3.21 7.93 -7.78
N VAL A 139 2.28 8.21 -6.88
CA VAL A 139 2.47 9.24 -5.86
C VAL A 139 2.84 8.49 -4.59
N ALA A 140 3.95 8.84 -3.98
CA ALA A 140 4.48 8.16 -2.81
C ALA A 140 4.64 9.17 -1.67
N THR A 141 4.10 8.81 -0.51
CA THR A 141 3.97 9.72 0.63
C THR A 141 4.75 9.21 1.83
N ASP A 142 5.31 10.12 2.61
CA ASP A 142 5.91 9.82 3.90
C ASP A 142 5.79 11.02 4.85
N ILE A 143 5.88 10.76 6.15
CA ILE A 143 5.86 11.77 7.20
C ILE A 143 7.26 12.34 7.47
N SER A 144 8.32 11.56 7.24
CA SER A 144 9.70 11.97 7.53
C SER A 144 10.31 12.69 6.32
N PRO A 145 10.69 13.98 6.44
CA PRO A 145 11.38 14.69 5.37
C PRO A 145 12.74 14.07 5.04
N GLU A 146 13.43 13.49 6.03
CA GLU A 146 14.70 12.80 5.83
C GLU A 146 14.50 11.49 5.05
N ALA A 147 13.44 10.73 5.33
CA ALA A 147 13.09 9.55 4.54
C ALA A 147 12.81 9.94 3.09
N LEU A 148 12.07 11.03 2.86
CA LEU A 148 11.78 11.54 1.52
C LEU A 148 13.04 12.00 0.78
N GLN A 149 14.03 12.57 1.47
CA GLN A 149 15.30 12.94 0.86
C GLN A 149 16.04 11.71 0.31
N VAL A 150 16.11 10.63 1.11
CA VAL A 150 16.74 9.38 0.67
C VAL A 150 15.90 8.68 -0.42
N ALA A 151 14.57 8.71 -0.30
CA ALA A 151 13.67 8.20 -1.33
C ALA A 151 13.87 8.92 -2.66
N HIS A 152 14.02 10.26 -2.65
CA HIS A 152 14.29 11.06 -3.84
C HIS A 152 15.61 10.65 -4.50
N ALA A 153 16.67 10.42 -3.70
CA ALA A 153 17.95 9.94 -4.20
C ALA A 153 17.80 8.55 -4.87
N ASN A 154 17.06 7.62 -4.25
CA ASN A 154 16.78 6.31 -4.82
C ASN A 154 15.94 6.38 -6.11
N ILE A 155 14.94 7.26 -6.20
CA ILE A 155 14.18 7.49 -7.44
C ILE A 155 15.09 8.03 -8.54
N SER A 156 15.92 9.02 -8.22
CA SER A 156 16.85 9.66 -9.16
C SER A 156 17.89 8.68 -9.67
N LEU A 157 18.44 7.83 -8.79
CA LEU A 157 19.41 6.78 -9.13
C LEU A 157 18.88 5.81 -10.20
N ASN A 158 17.56 5.59 -10.23
CA ASN A 158 16.91 4.71 -11.19
C ASN A 158 16.28 5.45 -12.39
N GLY A 159 16.44 6.78 -12.49
CA GLY A 159 15.88 7.59 -13.58
C GLY A 159 14.34 7.67 -13.59
N LEU A 160 13.69 7.55 -12.41
CA LEU A 160 12.23 7.43 -12.30
C LEU A 160 11.53 8.71 -11.80
N THR A 161 12.18 9.87 -11.86
CA THR A 161 11.64 11.14 -11.33
C THR A 161 10.37 11.64 -12.03
N GLN A 162 10.11 11.20 -13.27
CA GLN A 162 8.88 11.50 -14.01
C GLN A 162 7.73 10.50 -13.73
N GLU A 163 8.05 9.35 -13.14
CA GLU A 163 7.12 8.26 -12.90
C GLU A 163 6.70 8.16 -11.43
N ILE A 164 7.52 8.68 -10.51
CA ILE A 164 7.31 8.63 -9.07
C ILE A 164 7.39 10.04 -8.48
N GLU A 165 6.25 10.56 -8.05
CA GLU A 165 6.13 11.85 -7.35
C GLU A 165 6.18 11.61 -5.84
N LEU A 166 7.02 12.37 -5.11
CA LEU A 166 7.05 12.35 -3.65
C LEU A 166 6.22 13.48 -3.05
N ARG A 167 5.48 13.19 -1.98
CA ARG A 167 4.73 14.19 -1.20
C ARG A 167 4.93 13.97 0.30
N GLN A 168 5.17 15.06 1.02
CA GLN A 168 5.24 15.02 2.48
C GLN A 168 3.83 15.05 3.10
N GLN A 169 3.57 14.12 4.02
CA GLN A 169 2.41 14.14 4.89
C GLN A 169 2.79 14.82 6.21
N TYR A 170 2.31 16.04 6.42
CA TYR A 170 2.62 16.80 7.64
C TYR A 170 1.80 16.36 8.86
N ASN A 171 0.62 15.77 8.64
CA ASN A 171 -0.22 15.28 9.71
C ASN A 171 -0.04 13.77 9.89
N HIS A 172 0.64 13.37 10.97
CA HIS A 172 0.92 11.97 11.31
C HIS A 172 -0.32 11.08 11.48
N LEU A 173 -1.51 11.68 11.65
CA LEU A 173 -2.78 10.97 11.79
C LEU A 173 -3.61 10.99 10.50
N ALA A 174 -3.16 11.66 9.44
CA ALA A 174 -3.79 11.66 8.13
C ALA A 174 -3.04 10.75 7.15
N MET A 175 -3.79 9.98 6.39
CA MET A 175 -3.29 9.07 5.35
C MET A 175 -3.54 9.65 3.96
N PHE A 176 -4.62 10.40 3.77
CA PHE A 176 -5.03 10.90 2.45
C PHE A 176 -5.16 12.42 2.40
N SER A 177 -5.67 13.04 3.47
CA SER A 177 -5.82 14.49 3.57
C SER A 177 -4.48 15.19 3.54
N GLY A 178 -4.40 16.30 2.79
CA GLY A 178 -3.18 17.05 2.54
C GLY A 178 -2.29 16.48 1.43
N VAL A 179 -2.36 15.17 1.15
CA VAL A 179 -1.51 14.53 0.12
C VAL A 179 -2.25 14.09 -1.13
N MET A 180 -3.58 14.01 -1.10
CA MET A 180 -4.43 13.68 -2.26
C MET A 180 -5.21 14.91 -2.75
N LYS A 181 -5.21 15.15 -4.07
CA LYS A 181 -5.94 16.25 -4.70
C LYS A 181 -7.27 15.76 -5.31
N SER A 182 -8.24 16.68 -5.46
CA SER A 182 -9.62 16.39 -5.92
C SER A 182 -9.75 15.78 -7.29
N HIS A 183 -8.94 16.27 -8.22
CA HIS A 183 -8.92 15.81 -9.60
C HIS A 183 -8.14 14.51 -9.77
N GLU A 184 -7.40 14.06 -8.76
CA GLU A 184 -6.57 12.88 -8.90
C GLU A 184 -7.39 11.61 -8.76
N ARG A 185 -7.07 10.65 -9.63
CA ARG A 185 -7.60 9.29 -9.58
C ARG A 185 -6.46 8.30 -9.46
N PHE A 186 -6.62 7.35 -8.57
CA PHE A 186 -5.68 6.28 -8.29
C PHE A 186 -6.38 4.93 -8.45
N MET A 187 -5.72 3.98 -9.10
CA MET A 187 -6.28 2.64 -9.27
C MET A 187 -6.20 1.85 -7.97
N ALA A 188 -5.19 2.14 -7.15
CA ALA A 188 -5.15 1.66 -5.79
C ALA A 188 -4.34 2.57 -4.88
N SER A 189 -4.56 2.44 -3.57
CA SER A 189 -3.59 2.81 -2.55
C SER A 189 -2.90 1.56 -2.01
N ILE A 190 -1.61 1.66 -1.71
CA ILE A 190 -0.76 0.64 -1.08
C ILE A 190 -0.34 1.16 0.29
N CYS A 191 -0.29 0.27 1.29
CA CYS A 191 0.27 0.60 2.59
C CYS A 191 0.90 -0.62 3.26
N ASN A 192 2.09 -0.43 3.83
CA ASN A 192 2.70 -1.36 4.78
C ASN A 192 2.76 -0.66 6.15
N PRO A 193 1.74 -0.80 7.00
CA PRO A 193 1.62 0.00 8.21
C PRO A 193 2.72 -0.32 9.23
N PRO A 194 3.08 0.63 10.10
CA PRO A 194 3.97 0.38 11.24
C PRO A 194 3.37 -0.71 12.14
N PHE A 195 4.11 -1.82 12.27
CA PHE A 195 3.56 -3.06 12.83
C PHE A 195 3.50 -3.12 14.35
N HIS A 196 4.27 -2.30 15.07
CA HIS A 196 4.51 -2.48 16.49
C HIS A 196 3.89 -1.35 17.31
N HIS A 197 3.42 -1.68 18.52
CA HIS A 197 2.99 -0.68 19.52
C HIS A 197 4.09 -0.39 20.55
N SER A 198 5.19 -1.16 20.54
CA SER A 198 6.35 -0.93 21.41
C SER A 198 7.63 -1.53 20.83
N LEU A 199 8.78 -0.94 21.18
CA LEU A 199 10.11 -1.43 20.79
C LEU A 199 10.41 -2.84 21.34
N HIS A 200 9.82 -3.21 22.49
CA HIS A 200 10.01 -4.54 23.08
C HIS A 200 9.51 -5.68 22.18
N GLN A 201 8.49 -5.44 21.34
CA GLN A 201 8.01 -6.46 20.39
C GLN A 201 8.96 -6.68 19.20
N ILE A 202 9.80 -5.70 18.89
CA ILE A 202 10.67 -5.67 17.70
C ILE A 202 11.84 -6.67 17.84
N ASN A 203 12.32 -6.88 19.07
CA ASN A 203 13.46 -7.76 19.39
C ASN A 203 13.04 -9.14 19.94
N SER A 204 11.77 -9.53 19.80
CA SER A 204 11.29 -10.83 20.30
C SER A 204 11.94 -12.04 19.61
N ASN A 205 12.49 -11.85 18.41
CA ASN A 205 13.27 -12.86 17.71
C ASN A 205 14.77 -12.50 17.76
N PRO A 206 15.57 -13.16 18.62
CA PRO A 206 17.00 -12.83 18.78
C PRO A 206 17.85 -13.15 17.54
N LYS A 207 17.26 -13.76 16.49
CA LYS A 207 17.94 -14.15 15.25
C LYS A 207 17.77 -13.15 14.10
N VAL A 208 17.06 -12.05 14.32
CA VAL A 208 16.84 -11.00 13.33
C VAL A 208 16.90 -9.66 14.03
N SER A 209 17.92 -8.87 13.74
CA SER A 209 17.94 -7.45 14.12
C SER A 209 17.04 -6.70 13.15
N THR A 210 15.88 -6.22 13.61
CA THR A 210 15.06 -5.31 12.79
C THR A 210 15.51 -3.90 13.10
N LEU A 211 16.22 -3.29 12.16
CA LEU A 211 16.65 -1.91 12.22
C LEU A 211 15.70 -1.07 11.38
N GLY A 212 15.38 0.10 11.89
CA GLY A 212 14.44 1.04 11.31
C GLY A 212 14.19 2.15 12.30
N ARG A 213 13.76 3.30 11.80
CA ARG A 213 13.45 4.43 12.67
C ARG A 213 12.20 4.14 13.49
N LYS A 214 12.08 4.82 14.64
CA LYS A 214 10.96 4.61 15.55
C LYS A 214 9.62 4.86 14.86
N GLU A 215 9.59 5.85 13.98
CA GLU A 215 8.43 6.30 13.21
C GLU A 215 8.03 5.30 12.11
N GLU A 216 8.98 4.51 11.58
CA GLU A 216 8.70 3.42 10.63
C GLU A 216 8.14 2.17 11.32
N LEU A 217 8.39 2.03 12.62
CA LEU A 217 8.11 0.82 13.38
C LEU A 217 6.90 0.95 14.31
N LEU A 218 6.63 2.16 14.82
CA LEU A 218 5.64 2.42 15.86
C LEU A 218 4.55 3.39 15.41
N PHE A 219 3.33 3.09 15.82
CA PHE A 219 2.20 4.03 15.76
C PHE A 219 1.47 4.06 17.10
N THR A 220 1.79 5.06 17.91
CA THR A 220 1.32 5.17 19.31
C THR A 220 0.79 6.57 19.59
N HIS A 221 -0.50 6.64 19.88
CA HIS A 221 -1.19 7.86 20.33
C HIS A 221 -2.12 7.47 21.48
N PHE A 222 -2.15 8.24 22.55
CA PHE A 222 -2.94 7.94 23.75
C PHE A 222 -3.94 9.06 24.02
N ASN A 223 -5.14 8.70 24.48
CA ASN A 223 -6.20 9.65 24.89
C ASN A 223 -6.49 10.74 23.85
N THR A 224 -6.36 10.40 22.57
CA THR A 224 -6.60 11.32 21.46
C THR A 224 -7.88 10.91 20.78
N SER A 225 -8.75 11.88 20.49
CA SER A 225 -9.85 11.71 19.54
C SER A 225 -9.48 12.44 18.26
N VAL A 226 -9.52 11.73 17.15
CA VAL A 226 -9.26 12.27 15.82
C VAL A 226 -10.59 12.45 15.12
N THR A 227 -10.89 13.66 14.68
CA THR A 227 -12.07 13.94 13.88
C THR A 227 -11.64 14.32 12.47
N TYR A 228 -11.96 13.46 11.52
CA TYR A 228 -11.84 13.75 10.10
C TYR A 228 -13.04 14.58 9.68
N SER A 229 -12.78 15.84 9.37
CA SER A 229 -13.78 16.76 8.83
C SER A 229 -13.30 17.14 7.45
N SER A 230 -14.13 16.91 6.44
CA SER A 230 -13.79 17.31 5.08
C SER A 230 -14.94 18.06 4.45
N GLN A 231 -14.63 19.27 3.99
CA GLN A 231 -15.44 20.03 3.05
C GLN A 231 -14.70 19.99 1.71
N TYR A 232 -14.66 18.82 1.09
CA TYR A 232 -13.73 18.58 0.00
C TYR A 232 -14.17 19.30 -1.28
N MET A 233 -13.51 20.41 -1.61
CA MET A 233 -13.78 21.20 -2.82
C MET A 233 -12.89 20.72 -3.98
N ASP A 234 -13.51 20.38 -5.11
CA ASP A 234 -12.77 20.25 -6.36
C ASP A 234 -12.53 21.62 -6.98
N GLN A 235 -11.37 21.86 -7.59
CA GLN A 235 -11.06 23.16 -8.22
C GLN A 235 -12.09 23.57 -9.29
N ASN A 236 -12.74 22.58 -9.90
CA ASN A 236 -13.80 22.77 -10.90
C ASN A 236 -15.22 22.87 -10.30
N HIS A 237 -15.41 22.51 -9.02
CA HIS A 237 -16.72 22.49 -8.38
C HIS A 237 -16.78 23.52 -7.25
N LYS A 238 -17.72 24.47 -7.36
CA LYS A 238 -18.01 25.45 -6.30
C LYS A 238 -18.59 24.83 -5.02
N GLN A 239 -18.90 23.52 -5.02
CA GLN A 239 -19.46 22.80 -3.89
C GLN A 239 -18.69 21.50 -3.63
N PRO A 240 -18.58 21.10 -2.35
CA PRO A 240 -17.87 19.89 -1.98
C PRO A 240 -18.62 18.62 -2.41
N LEU A 241 -17.87 17.60 -2.84
CA LEU A 241 -18.43 16.34 -3.34
C LEU A 241 -18.84 15.39 -2.21
N VAL A 242 -18.00 15.31 -1.17
CA VAL A 242 -18.25 14.51 0.03
C VAL A 242 -18.14 15.43 1.25
N LEU A 243 -19.13 15.37 2.13
CA LEU A 243 -19.28 16.19 3.32
C LEU A 243 -19.51 15.34 4.56
N GLY A 244 -19.11 15.83 5.73
CA GLY A 244 -19.45 15.22 7.00
C GLY A 244 -18.26 15.09 7.92
N HIS A 245 -18.45 14.35 9.02
CA HIS A 245 -17.48 14.25 10.08
C HIS A 245 -17.38 12.80 10.56
N LEU A 246 -16.16 12.26 10.59
CA LEU A 246 -15.89 10.93 11.12
C LEU A 246 -14.97 11.03 12.31
N GLY A 247 -15.27 10.29 13.37
CA GLY A 247 -14.44 10.22 14.57
C GLY A 247 -13.73 8.88 14.68
N TYR A 248 -12.49 8.91 15.14
CA TYR A 248 -11.78 7.76 15.68
C TYR A 248 -11.24 8.12 17.05
N THR A 249 -11.45 7.26 18.05
CA THR A 249 -10.92 7.48 19.40
C THR A 249 -9.95 6.37 19.75
N PHE A 250 -8.73 6.76 20.11
CA PHE A 250 -7.77 5.82 20.67
C PHE A 250 -8.24 5.41 22.06
N THR A 251 -8.46 4.11 22.25
CA THR A 251 -8.80 3.57 23.57
C THR A 251 -7.54 3.52 24.46
N ALA A 252 -7.72 3.27 25.76
CA ALA A 252 -6.59 3.04 26.66
C ALA A 252 -5.95 1.65 26.51
N ASN A 253 -6.51 0.76 25.68
CA ASN A 253 -6.04 -0.61 25.52
C ASN A 253 -4.89 -0.67 24.51
N PRO A 254 -3.66 -1.08 24.91
CA PRO A 254 -2.49 -1.17 24.02
C PRO A 254 -2.71 -2.01 22.75
N LEU A 255 -3.65 -2.97 22.77
CA LEU A 255 -4.00 -3.79 21.62
C LEU A 255 -4.76 -3.03 20.52
N ASP A 256 -5.33 -1.87 20.87
CA ASP A 256 -6.06 -0.99 19.97
C ASP A 256 -5.15 0.06 19.31
N HIS A 257 -3.82 -0.06 19.43
CA HIS A 257 -2.82 0.83 18.80
C HIS A 257 -1.97 0.09 17.75
N GLY A 258 -0.93 0.76 17.23
CA GLY A 258 -0.05 0.21 16.20
C GLY A 258 -0.80 0.01 14.89
N GLU A 259 -0.55 -1.13 14.25
CA GLU A 259 -1.16 -1.54 12.98
C GLU A 259 -2.69 -1.41 12.96
N LEU A 260 -3.37 -1.79 14.05
CA LEU A 260 -4.83 -1.76 14.08
C LEU A 260 -5.37 -0.33 14.01
N ALA A 261 -4.89 0.56 14.88
CA ALA A 261 -5.30 1.96 14.85
C ALA A 261 -4.96 2.63 13.52
N PHE A 262 -3.78 2.35 12.97
CA PHE A 262 -3.36 2.89 11.68
C PHE A 262 -4.36 2.52 10.58
N ILE A 263 -4.74 1.24 10.49
CA ILE A 263 -5.69 0.77 9.47
C ILE A 263 -7.11 1.28 9.75
N GLU A 264 -7.56 1.37 11.00
CA GLU A 264 -8.90 1.92 11.33
C GLU A 264 -9.02 3.41 10.98
N ILE A 265 -7.95 4.17 11.18
CA ILE A 265 -7.82 5.55 10.74
C ILE A 265 -7.85 5.64 9.22
N MET A 266 -6.99 4.88 8.54
CA MET A 266 -6.94 4.82 7.07
C MET A 266 -8.31 4.43 6.49
N PHE A 267 -8.97 3.45 7.10
CA PHE A 267 -10.31 3.03 6.71
C PHE A 267 -11.34 4.15 6.87
N SER A 268 -11.35 4.83 8.02
CA SER A 268 -12.28 5.93 8.30
C SER A 268 -12.10 7.08 7.31
N GLU A 269 -10.85 7.51 7.11
CA GLU A 269 -10.53 8.60 6.20
C GLU A 269 -10.79 8.25 4.73
N SER A 270 -10.55 7.00 4.32
CA SER A 270 -10.76 6.53 2.93
C SER A 270 -12.18 6.77 2.41
N ARG A 271 -13.17 6.88 3.30
CA ARG A 271 -14.58 7.16 2.95
C ARG A 271 -14.76 8.51 2.26
N PHE A 272 -13.95 9.52 2.61
CA PHE A 272 -13.98 10.83 1.95
C PHE A 272 -13.36 10.79 0.54
N TYR A 273 -12.41 9.87 0.32
CA TYR A 273 -11.63 9.72 -0.91
C TYR A 273 -12.11 8.56 -1.80
N ALA A 274 -13.29 8.01 -1.49
CA ALA A 274 -13.88 6.86 -2.16
C ALA A 274 -14.09 7.02 -3.68
N HIS A 275 -14.15 8.28 -4.15
CA HIS A 275 -14.27 8.60 -5.58
C HIS A 275 -12.90 8.82 -6.27
N ASN A 276 -11.84 9.04 -5.49
CA ASN A 276 -10.47 9.20 -5.98
C ASN A 276 -9.75 7.86 -6.14
N VAL A 277 -10.04 6.87 -5.29
CA VAL A 277 -9.31 5.60 -5.27
C VAL A 277 -10.25 4.42 -5.56
N VAL A 278 -9.89 3.57 -6.52
CA VAL A 278 -10.67 2.38 -6.86
C VAL A 278 -10.53 1.30 -5.78
N TRP A 279 -9.31 0.96 -5.39
CA TRP A 279 -9.03 -0.02 -4.33
C TRP A 279 -8.12 0.55 -3.25
N PHE A 280 -8.58 0.54 -2.00
CA PHE A 280 -7.72 0.80 -0.87
C PHE A 280 -7.14 -0.51 -0.38
N THR A 281 -5.83 -0.58 -0.17
CA THR A 281 -5.17 -1.81 0.26
C THR A 281 -4.15 -1.57 1.37
N SER A 282 -3.98 -2.57 2.25
CA SER A 282 -2.98 -2.53 3.32
C SER A 282 -2.49 -3.95 3.65
N LEU A 283 -1.21 -4.07 4.01
CA LEU A 283 -0.72 -5.26 4.68
C LEU A 283 -1.24 -5.35 6.11
N VAL A 284 -1.41 -6.58 6.58
CA VAL A 284 -1.75 -6.94 7.96
C VAL A 284 -0.84 -8.07 8.40
N ALA A 285 -0.17 -7.87 9.53
CA ALA A 285 0.78 -8.78 10.13
C ALA A 285 0.17 -9.65 11.23
N ARG A 286 -0.89 -9.18 11.89
CA ARG A 286 -1.49 -9.88 13.03
C ARG A 286 -2.87 -10.43 12.69
N ALA A 287 -3.11 -11.69 13.02
CA ALA A 287 -4.41 -12.33 12.82
C ALA A 287 -5.53 -11.65 13.64
N THR A 288 -5.21 -11.10 14.81
CA THR A 288 -6.17 -10.36 15.65
C THR A 288 -6.59 -9.04 14.99
N THR A 289 -5.64 -8.28 14.42
CA THR A 289 -5.92 -7.09 13.61
C THR A 289 -6.83 -7.46 12.44
N LEU A 290 -6.45 -8.51 11.67
CA LEU A 290 -7.24 -8.97 10.53
C LEU A 290 -8.69 -9.26 10.94
N LYS A 291 -8.90 -10.02 12.02
CA LYS A 291 -10.25 -10.36 12.49
C LYS A 291 -11.10 -9.12 12.77
N ARG A 292 -10.53 -8.11 13.44
CA ARG A 292 -11.23 -6.85 13.73
C ARG A 292 -11.56 -6.05 12.47
N ILE A 293 -10.58 -5.81 11.62
CA ILE A 293 -10.78 -5.06 10.37
C ILE A 293 -11.80 -5.75 9.46
N LYS A 294 -11.76 -7.09 9.35
CA LYS A 294 -12.78 -7.86 8.61
C LYS A 294 -14.18 -7.62 9.17
N ASN A 295 -14.36 -7.63 10.49
CA ASN A 295 -15.66 -7.38 11.11
C ASN A 295 -16.18 -5.97 10.81
N THR A 296 -15.31 -4.96 10.90
CA THR A 296 -15.64 -3.56 10.56
C THR A 296 -16.07 -3.45 9.09
N ILE A 297 -15.27 -3.98 8.16
CA ILE A 297 -15.57 -3.94 6.73
C ILE A 297 -16.87 -4.69 6.40
N HIS A 298 -17.07 -5.89 6.95
CA HIS A 298 -18.31 -6.64 6.74
C HIS A 298 -19.54 -5.89 7.28
N SER A 299 -19.39 -5.11 8.35
CA SER A 299 -20.47 -4.23 8.83
C SER A 299 -20.82 -3.15 7.81
N HIS A 300 -19.81 -2.52 7.21
CA HIS A 300 -20.02 -1.56 6.11
C HIS A 300 -20.66 -2.23 4.89
N MET A 301 -20.25 -3.44 4.52
CA MET A 301 -20.88 -4.16 3.41
C MET A 301 -22.35 -4.46 3.66
N ARG A 302 -22.76 -4.77 4.89
CA ARG A 302 -24.18 -4.89 5.25
C ARG A 302 -24.92 -3.57 5.09
N MET A 303 -24.33 -2.45 5.54
CA MET A 303 -24.93 -1.12 5.36
C MET A 303 -25.11 -0.78 3.88
N TYR A 304 -24.10 -1.07 3.04
CA TYR A 304 -24.19 -0.91 1.59
C TYR A 304 -25.32 -1.76 0.97
N GLN A 305 -25.56 -2.96 1.47
CA GLN A 305 -26.67 -3.80 0.99
C GLN A 305 -28.04 -3.27 1.41
N MET A 306 -28.13 -2.57 2.54
CA MET A 306 -29.38 -1.97 3.03
C MET A 306 -29.77 -0.70 2.26
N ASP A 307 -28.82 0.20 2.03
CA ASP A 307 -29.01 1.40 1.21
C ASP A 307 -27.69 1.81 0.54
N ASN A 308 -27.64 1.68 -0.79
CA ASN A 308 -26.51 2.14 -1.60
C ASN A 308 -26.91 3.14 -2.69
N LYS A 309 -28.20 3.50 -2.80
CA LYS A 309 -28.69 4.22 -3.98
C LYS A 309 -27.93 5.54 -4.18
N LYS A 310 -27.81 6.32 -3.11
CA LYS A 310 -27.07 7.59 -3.11
C LYS A 310 -25.59 7.42 -3.46
N GLN A 311 -24.95 6.39 -2.90
CA GLN A 311 -23.54 6.11 -3.17
C GLN A 311 -23.31 5.69 -4.62
N VAL A 312 -24.18 4.84 -5.18
CA VAL A 312 -24.09 4.40 -6.58
C VAL A 312 -24.28 5.58 -7.52
N GLU A 313 -25.33 6.39 -7.31
CA GLU A 313 -25.60 7.61 -8.10
C GLU A 313 -24.43 8.60 -8.03
N PHE A 314 -23.86 8.81 -6.85
CA PHE A 314 -22.70 9.67 -6.65
C PHE A 314 -21.48 9.20 -7.43
N ILE A 315 -21.07 7.94 -7.27
CA ILE A 315 -19.89 7.40 -7.95
C ILE A 315 -20.11 7.33 -9.47
N ASP A 316 -21.31 6.98 -9.93
CA ASP A 316 -21.64 6.97 -11.36
C ASP A 316 -21.57 8.38 -11.97
N ALA A 317 -21.99 9.40 -11.23
CA ALA A 317 -21.87 10.79 -11.66
C ALA A 317 -20.39 11.23 -11.75
N VAL A 318 -19.55 10.87 -10.77
CA VAL A 318 -18.11 11.20 -10.79
C VAL A 318 -17.39 10.49 -11.94
N LEU A 319 -17.65 9.19 -12.14
CA LEU A 319 -17.11 8.43 -13.28
C LEU A 319 -17.75 8.83 -14.61
N GLY A 320 -18.87 9.55 -14.58
CA GLY A 320 -19.67 10.01 -15.70
C GLY A 320 -19.07 11.14 -16.54
N GLN A 321 -18.00 11.79 -16.07
CA GLN A 321 -17.52 13.04 -16.67
C GLN A 321 -17.14 12.90 -18.15
N GLY A 322 -18.04 13.43 -18.97
CA GLY A 322 -18.00 13.66 -20.42
C GLY A 322 -19.19 14.51 -20.90
N GLY A 323 -19.99 15.07 -19.98
CA GLY A 323 -21.15 15.93 -20.23
C GLY A 323 -21.52 16.76 -18.98
N GLU A 324 -22.35 17.79 -19.16
CA GLU A 324 -22.74 18.83 -18.17
C GLU A 324 -23.59 18.33 -16.98
N THR A 325 -23.51 17.06 -16.59
CA THR A 325 -24.31 16.52 -15.48
C THR A 325 -23.73 16.93 -14.14
N LYS A 326 -24.50 17.66 -13.34
CA LYS A 326 -24.14 18.07 -11.98
C LYS A 326 -23.90 16.85 -11.09
N VAL A 327 -22.70 16.74 -10.51
CA VAL A 327 -22.38 15.69 -9.52
C VAL A 327 -23.10 15.99 -8.20
N PRO A 328 -23.86 15.06 -7.61
CA PRO A 328 -24.52 15.28 -6.33
C PRO A 328 -23.50 15.30 -5.20
N CYS A 329 -23.77 16.08 -4.15
CA CYS A 329 -23.02 15.98 -2.89
C CYS A 329 -23.54 14.77 -2.08
N ILE A 330 -22.65 14.05 -1.41
CA ILE A 330 -23.00 12.95 -0.49
C ILE A 330 -22.44 13.18 0.91
N GLN A 331 -23.20 12.77 1.93
CA GLN A 331 -22.69 12.72 3.31
C GLN A 331 -21.82 11.47 3.48
N VAL A 332 -20.64 11.62 4.08
CA VAL A 332 -19.63 10.56 4.23
C VAL A 332 -20.18 9.36 5.00
N GLU A 333 -21.14 9.58 5.90
CA GLU A 333 -21.84 8.56 6.67
C GLU A 333 -22.56 7.55 5.76
N ASN A 334 -22.95 7.96 4.55
CA ASN A 334 -23.57 7.11 3.52
C ASN A 334 -22.55 6.44 2.58
N MET A 335 -21.23 6.62 2.81
CA MET A 335 -20.18 5.94 2.06
C MET A 335 -19.80 4.64 2.76
N HIS A 336 -20.17 3.52 2.17
CA HIS A 336 -19.98 2.17 2.70
C HIS A 336 -19.20 1.28 1.72
N VAL A 337 -18.39 0.37 2.26
CA VAL A 337 -17.65 -0.59 1.45
C VAL A 337 -18.63 -1.48 0.69
N SER A 338 -18.45 -1.60 -0.62
CA SER A 338 -19.24 -2.47 -1.48
C SER A 338 -18.49 -3.74 -1.88
N GLN A 339 -17.15 -3.71 -1.84
CA GLN A 339 -16.31 -4.86 -2.16
C GLN A 339 -15.17 -5.04 -1.17
N PHE A 340 -14.85 -6.29 -0.87
CA PHE A 340 -13.76 -6.67 0.03
C PHE A 340 -13.05 -7.93 -0.49
N ARG A 341 -11.72 -7.95 -0.43
CA ARG A 341 -10.85 -9.10 -0.74
C ARG A 341 -9.75 -9.23 0.30
N VAL A 342 -9.29 -10.45 0.52
CA VAL A 342 -8.15 -10.74 1.38
C VAL A 342 -7.28 -11.78 0.69
N PHE A 343 -5.99 -11.45 0.49
CA PHE A 343 -4.99 -12.40 0.02
C PHE A 343 -4.11 -12.84 1.19
N VAL A 344 -3.68 -14.10 1.16
CA VAL A 344 -2.77 -14.67 2.16
C VAL A 344 -1.36 -14.72 1.57
N LEU A 345 -0.45 -13.92 2.12
CA LEU A 345 0.94 -13.86 1.73
C LEU A 345 1.74 -14.71 2.71
N GLY A 346 2.02 -15.96 2.34
CA GLY A 346 2.67 -16.92 3.23
C GLY A 346 3.86 -17.61 2.58
N ARG A 347 5.06 -17.49 3.19
CA ARG A 347 6.19 -18.38 2.93
C ARG A 347 6.59 -19.08 4.23
N LYS A 348 6.24 -20.36 4.35
CA LYS A 348 6.55 -21.26 5.47
C LYS A 348 6.04 -20.77 6.84
N LYS A 349 6.84 -19.98 7.58
CA LYS A 349 6.64 -19.66 9.00
C LYS A 349 6.05 -18.27 9.27
N LEU A 350 6.11 -17.36 8.30
CA LEU A 350 5.56 -16.01 8.42
C LEU A 350 4.38 -15.87 7.47
N VAL A 351 3.22 -15.54 8.03
CA VAL A 351 2.01 -15.24 7.29
C VAL A 351 1.72 -13.74 7.43
N ARG A 352 1.39 -13.12 6.31
CA ARG A 352 0.84 -11.78 6.19
C ARG A 352 -0.45 -11.87 5.40
N TRP A 353 -1.29 -10.86 5.56
CA TRP A 353 -2.51 -10.72 4.77
C TRP A 353 -2.47 -9.40 4.03
N LEU A 354 -2.93 -9.39 2.81
CA LEU A 354 -3.23 -8.18 2.07
C LEU A 354 -4.75 -8.01 2.09
N ILE A 355 -5.22 -6.96 2.75
CA ILE A 355 -6.64 -6.61 2.76
C ILE A 355 -6.90 -5.54 1.70
N CYS A 356 -8.02 -5.66 1.00
CA CYS A 356 -8.40 -4.74 -0.07
C CYS A 356 -9.88 -4.40 0.05
N TRP A 357 -10.23 -3.11 0.12
CA TRP A 357 -11.63 -2.66 0.14
C TRP A 357 -11.89 -1.61 -0.92
N SER A 358 -13.12 -1.57 -1.41
CA SER A 358 -13.60 -0.57 -2.36
C SER A 358 -14.99 -0.10 -1.99
N PHE A 359 -15.25 1.19 -2.22
CA PHE A 359 -16.58 1.78 -2.18
C PHE A 359 -17.27 1.69 -3.55
N MET A 360 -16.53 1.41 -4.61
CA MET A 360 -17.07 1.24 -5.96
C MET A 360 -17.57 -0.19 -6.14
N ASN A 361 -18.75 -0.36 -6.74
CA ASN A 361 -19.22 -1.69 -7.14
C ASN A 361 -18.40 -2.25 -8.32
N THR A 362 -18.59 -3.52 -8.67
CA THR A 362 -17.78 -4.20 -9.71
C THR A 362 -17.81 -3.47 -11.05
N ARG A 363 -18.98 -2.96 -11.47
CA ARG A 363 -19.14 -2.22 -12.73
C ARG A 363 -18.39 -0.89 -12.69
N GLN A 364 -18.45 -0.18 -11.56
CA GLN A 364 -17.75 1.09 -11.34
C GLN A 364 -16.23 0.90 -11.33
N CYS A 365 -15.72 -0.13 -10.64
CA CYS A 365 -14.28 -0.47 -10.68
C CYS A 365 -13.80 -0.71 -12.10
N HIS A 366 -14.53 -1.54 -12.87
CA HIS A 366 -14.18 -1.82 -14.26
C HIS A 366 -14.19 -0.55 -15.11
N ARG A 367 -15.21 0.30 -14.95
CA ARG A 367 -15.31 1.58 -15.67
C ARG A 367 -14.13 2.51 -15.34
N ALA A 368 -13.78 2.67 -14.07
CA ALA A 368 -12.67 3.52 -13.64
C ALA A 368 -11.33 3.04 -14.24
N LEU A 369 -11.07 1.73 -14.18
CA LEU A 369 -9.87 1.12 -14.77
C LEU A 369 -9.82 1.30 -16.29
N TYR A 370 -10.96 1.15 -16.97
CA TYR A 370 -11.05 1.35 -18.42
C TYR A 370 -10.79 2.81 -18.82
N GLN A 371 -11.35 3.78 -18.08
CA GLN A 371 -11.14 5.22 -18.36
C GLN A 371 -9.68 5.64 -18.23
N GLN A 372 -8.99 5.16 -17.19
CA GLN A 372 -7.56 5.41 -17.00
C GLN A 372 -6.74 4.93 -18.20
N ARG A 373 -7.11 3.79 -18.79
CA ARG A 373 -6.44 3.24 -19.98
C ARG A 373 -6.65 4.08 -21.23
N GLN A 374 -7.89 4.53 -21.47
CA GLN A 374 -8.18 5.35 -22.66
C GLN A 374 -7.45 6.70 -22.60
N HIS A 375 -7.39 7.32 -21.42
CA HIS A 375 -6.64 8.56 -21.24
C HIS A 375 -5.15 8.39 -21.61
N TYR A 376 -4.52 7.27 -21.24
CA TYR A 376 -3.14 6.96 -21.62
C TYR A 376 -2.96 6.78 -23.14
N ASN A 377 -3.84 6.01 -23.79
CA ASN A 377 -3.72 5.75 -25.23
C ASN A 377 -3.85 7.03 -26.06
N ASN A 378 -4.69 7.98 -25.64
CA ASN A 378 -4.94 9.22 -26.37
C ASN A 378 -3.85 10.29 -26.21
N HIS A 379 -2.96 10.18 -25.22
CA HIS A 379 -1.89 11.18 -24.98
C HIS A 379 -0.50 10.71 -25.45
N ASN A 380 -0.40 9.50 -26.03
CA ASN A 380 0.84 8.92 -26.55
C ASN A 380 0.76 8.51 -28.04
N VAL A 381 -0.24 9.03 -28.76
CA VAL A 381 -0.34 9.08 -30.23
C VAL A 381 -0.20 10.54 -30.62
#